data_AF-A0A7C5H8H2-F1
#
_entry.id   AF-A0A7C5H8H2-F1
#
_cell.length_a   1.000
_cell.length_b   1.000
_cell.length_c   1.000
_cell.angle_alpha   90.00
_cell.angle_beta   90.00
_cell.angle_gamma   90.00
#
_symmetry.space_group_name_H-M   'P 1'
#
loop_
_entity.id
_entity.type
_entity.pdbx_description
1 polymer ?
#
loop_
_entity_poly.entity_id
_entity_poly.type
_entity_poly.pdbx_seq_one_letter_code
_entity_poly.pdbx_strand_id
1 'polypeptide(L)'
;MTIAILFGGSSFEHEISIVSAITMKKVLKKSTLTFIFVDKDRNFYLVDTAAMKSKHFSSGAYKKDKKLTLKKGGFFTEGIFGSKALGIDVALNLIHGRDGEDGKIASLMEFYAVPFISPRMEASALSYNKLYTKFLAESLGVKVVPYQHLSKNDERVVTLDYPVIVKPVRLGSSIGVSIV
;
A
#
# COMPACT_ATOMS: atom_id res chain seq x y z
N MET A 1 -15.75 -17.40 -2.69
CA MET A 1 -14.93 -16.46 -1.89
C MET A 1 -14.86 -15.13 -2.61
N THR A 2 -15.25 -14.05 -1.93
CA THR A 2 -15.21 -12.67 -2.40
C THR A 2 -13.99 -11.98 -1.81
N ILE A 3 -13.05 -11.58 -2.67
CA ILE A 3 -11.81 -10.90 -2.29
C ILE A 3 -11.95 -9.42 -2.63
N ALA A 4 -11.83 -8.56 -1.62
CA ALA A 4 -11.68 -7.12 -1.84
C ALA A 4 -10.23 -6.78 -2.17
N ILE A 5 -9.98 -6.19 -3.34
CA ILE A 5 -8.66 -5.70 -3.73
C ILE A 5 -8.56 -4.24 -3.29
N LEU A 6 -7.70 -3.96 -2.30
CA LEU A 6 -7.38 -2.60 -1.86
C LEU A 6 -6.18 -2.08 -2.65
N PHE A 7 -6.29 -0.92 -3.30
CA PHE A 7 -5.22 -0.36 -4.14
C PHE A 7 -5.29 1.17 -4.23
N GLY A 8 -4.22 1.80 -4.71
CA GLY A 8 -4.05 3.26 -4.74
C GLY A 8 -3.19 3.74 -3.57
N GLY A 9 -3.77 4.52 -2.66
CA GLY A 9 -3.14 5.06 -1.45
C GLY A 9 -2.36 6.36 -1.66
N SER A 10 -1.97 7.01 -0.56
CA SER A 10 -1.16 8.24 -0.59
C SER A 10 0.34 7.90 -0.65
N SER A 11 0.75 7.28 -1.76
CA SER A 11 2.10 6.76 -1.99
C SER A 11 2.72 7.31 -3.28
N PHE A 12 4.05 7.35 -3.35
CA PHE A 12 4.76 7.58 -4.61
C PHE A 12 4.57 6.42 -5.60
N GLU A 13 4.11 5.26 -5.10
CA GLU A 13 3.87 4.04 -5.87
C GLU A 13 2.37 3.86 -6.21
N HIS A 14 1.59 4.94 -6.13
CA HIS A 14 0.14 4.94 -6.39
C HIS A 14 -0.24 4.31 -7.74
N GLU A 15 0.44 4.70 -8.82
CA GLU A 15 0.17 4.17 -10.16
C GLU A 15 0.54 2.68 -10.28
N ILE A 16 1.61 2.25 -9.59
CA ILE A 16 2.06 0.86 -9.57
C ILE A 16 1.01 -0.01 -8.86
N SER A 17 0.38 0.52 -7.81
CA SER A 17 -0.72 -0.14 -7.11
C SER A 17 -1.95 -0.34 -8.01
N ILE A 18 -2.31 0.67 -8.80
CA ILE A 18 -3.39 0.58 -9.80
C ILE A 18 -3.10 -0.52 -10.84
N VAL A 19 -1.89 -0.54 -11.40
CA VAL A 19 -1.49 -1.56 -12.38
C VAL A 19 -1.52 -2.97 -11.77
N SER A 20 -1.12 -3.11 -10.50
CA SER A 20 -1.18 -4.38 -9.76
C SER A 20 -2.62 -4.88 -9.63
N ALA A 21 -3.55 -4.01 -9.26
CA ALA A 21 -4.98 -4.35 -9.15
C ALA A 21 -5.61 -4.75 -10.50
N ILE A 22 -5.29 -4.03 -11.57
CA ILE A 22 -5.75 -4.39 -12.93
C ILE A 22 -5.22 -5.77 -13.33
N THR A 23 -4.00 -6.11 -12.95
CA THR A 23 -3.39 -7.41 -13.23
C THR A 23 -4.08 -8.55 -12.48
N MET A 24 -4.50 -8.34 -11.22
CA MET A 24 -5.18 -9.36 -10.43
C MET A 24 -6.47 -9.89 -11.07
N LYS A 25 -7.19 -9.05 -11.82
CA LYS A 25 -8.35 -9.46 -12.61
C LYS A 25 -8.04 -10.64 -13.54
N LYS A 26 -6.82 -10.71 -14.08
CA LYS A 26 -6.40 -11.76 -15.02
C LYS A 26 -5.96 -13.04 -14.31
N VAL A 27 -5.48 -12.92 -13.08
CA VAL A 27 -4.85 -14.02 -12.31
C VAL A 27 -5.88 -14.76 -11.45
N LEU A 28 -6.70 -14.03 -10.69
CA LEU A 28 -7.63 -14.60 -9.71
C LEU A 28 -9.00 -14.93 -10.31
N LYS A 29 -9.04 -15.92 -11.22
CA LYS A 29 -10.26 -16.28 -11.97
C LYS A 29 -11.29 -17.10 -11.17
N LYS A 30 -10.89 -17.72 -10.06
CA LYS A 30 -11.74 -18.60 -9.24
C LYS A 30 -12.44 -17.88 -8.07
N SER A 31 -12.21 -16.57 -7.92
CA SER A 31 -12.73 -15.76 -6.83
C SER A 31 -13.55 -14.60 -7.39
N THR A 32 -14.57 -14.18 -6.66
CA THR A 32 -15.27 -12.93 -6.95
C THR A 32 -14.37 -11.79 -6.48
N LEU A 33 -14.08 -10.82 -7.34
CA LEU A 33 -13.23 -9.68 -6.98
C LEU A 33 -14.09 -8.43 -6.80
N THR A 34 -13.85 -7.71 -5.71
CA THR A 34 -14.41 -6.38 -5.45
C THR A 34 -13.25 -5.38 -5.42
N PHE A 35 -13.30 -4.32 -6.22
CA PHE A 35 -12.22 -3.35 -6.30
C PHE A 35 -12.51 -2.14 -5.42
N ILE A 36 -11.63 -1.88 -4.45
CA ILE A 36 -11.73 -0.74 -3.55
C ILE A 36 -10.52 0.14 -3.77
N PHE A 37 -10.74 1.27 -4.42
CA PHE A 37 -9.72 2.27 -4.66
C PHE A 37 -9.59 3.21 -3.46
N VAL A 38 -8.36 3.49 -3.05
CA VAL A 38 -8.02 4.47 -2.03
C VAL A 38 -7.36 5.65 -2.71
N ASP A 39 -7.96 6.83 -2.63
CA ASP A 39 -7.37 8.04 -3.22
C ASP A 39 -6.26 8.63 -2.33
N LYS A 40 -5.65 9.74 -2.79
CA LYS A 40 -4.57 10.42 -2.06
C LYS A 40 -5.03 11.06 -0.75
N ASP A 41 -6.33 11.32 -0.62
CA ASP A 41 -6.99 11.88 0.56
C ASP A 41 -7.52 10.76 1.49
N ARG A 42 -7.22 9.49 1.17
CA ARG A 42 -7.60 8.28 1.90
C ARG A 42 -9.11 8.03 1.97
N ASN A 43 -9.84 8.50 0.96
CA ASN A 43 -11.21 8.09 0.73
C ASN A 43 -11.25 6.74 0.02
N PHE A 44 -12.18 5.88 0.43
CA PHE A 44 -12.41 4.57 -0.19
C PHE A 44 -13.55 4.68 -1.24
N TYR A 45 -13.35 4.08 -2.41
CA TYR A 45 -14.33 4.06 -3.50
C TYR A 45 -14.51 2.64 -4.03
N LEU A 46 -15.76 2.22 -4.21
CA LEU A 46 -16.11 0.97 -4.88
C LEU A 46 -16.06 1.16 -6.39
N VAL A 47 -15.11 0.51 -7.05
CA VAL A 47 -14.89 0.64 -8.49
C VAL A 47 -15.47 -0.55 -9.24
N ASP A 48 -16.21 -0.27 -10.32
CA ASP A 48 -16.75 -1.32 -11.18
C ASP A 48 -15.62 -2.04 -11.94
N THR A 49 -15.77 -3.35 -12.13
CA THR A 49 -14.79 -4.19 -12.82
C THR A 49 -14.56 -3.79 -14.29
N ALA A 50 -15.55 -3.16 -14.94
CA ALA A 50 -15.44 -2.60 -16.29
C ALA A 50 -14.65 -1.28 -16.31
N ALA A 51 -14.63 -0.55 -15.19
CA ALA A 51 -13.90 0.71 -14.99
C ALA A 51 -12.43 0.51 -14.57
N MET A 52 -11.99 -0.72 -14.31
CA MET A 52 -10.60 -1.07 -13.97
C MET A 52 -9.63 -0.88 -15.14
N LYS A 53 -9.37 0.39 -15.48
CA LYS A 53 -8.45 0.86 -16.54
C LYS A 53 -7.70 2.08 -16.03
N SER A 54 -6.42 2.24 -16.34
CA SER A 54 -5.59 3.35 -15.85
C SER A 54 -6.20 4.73 -16.08
N LYS A 55 -6.87 4.94 -17.23
CA LYS A 55 -7.56 6.20 -17.57
C LYS A 55 -8.65 6.60 -16.57
N HIS A 56 -9.34 5.64 -15.96
CA HIS A 56 -10.40 5.92 -14.98
C HIS A 56 -9.83 6.61 -13.73
N PHE A 57 -8.64 6.19 -13.32
CA PHE A 57 -7.93 6.72 -12.16
C PHE A 57 -7.22 8.03 -12.50
N SER A 58 -6.48 8.08 -13.60
CA SER A 58 -5.70 9.25 -13.99
C SER A 58 -6.57 10.47 -14.37
N SER A 59 -7.79 10.24 -14.84
CA SER A 59 -8.75 11.33 -15.16
C SER A 59 -9.57 11.81 -13.97
N GLY A 60 -9.51 11.12 -12.81
CA GLY A 60 -10.35 11.44 -11.66
C GLY A 60 -11.80 10.96 -11.78
N ALA A 61 -12.14 10.15 -12.78
CA ALA A 61 -13.50 9.64 -12.99
C ALA A 61 -14.01 8.81 -11.79
N TYR A 62 -13.11 8.18 -11.03
CA TYR A 62 -13.42 7.45 -9.80
C TYR A 62 -14.14 8.30 -8.74
N LYS A 63 -14.05 9.63 -8.80
CA LYS A 63 -14.77 10.50 -7.85
C LYS A 63 -16.29 10.37 -7.95
N LYS A 64 -16.80 9.84 -9.06
CA LYS A 64 -18.23 9.53 -9.28
C LYS A 64 -18.59 8.12 -8.80
N ASP A 65 -17.61 7.30 -8.46
CA ASP A 65 -17.84 5.96 -7.93
C ASP A 65 -18.43 6.04 -6.52
N LYS A 66 -19.05 4.94 -6.07
CA LYS A 66 -19.69 4.91 -4.75
C LYS A 66 -18.62 5.00 -3.66
N LYS A 67 -18.67 6.05 -2.85
CA LYS A 67 -17.83 6.20 -1.67
C LYS A 67 -18.16 5.12 -0.63
N LEU A 68 -17.14 4.60 0.01
CA LEU A 68 -17.22 3.59 1.04
C LEU A 68 -16.76 4.14 2.38
N THR A 69 -17.34 3.60 3.45
CA THR A 69 -16.92 3.82 4.82
C THR A 69 -16.41 2.50 5.39
N LEU A 70 -15.24 2.52 6.02
CA LEU A 70 -14.74 1.38 6.78
C LEU A 70 -15.40 1.37 8.17
N LYS A 71 -16.00 0.24 8.53
CA LYS A 71 -16.60 0.00 9.85
C LYS A 71 -16.25 -1.41 10.32
N LYS A 72 -16.66 -1.74 11.55
CA LYS A 72 -16.45 -3.08 12.11
C LYS A 72 -17.03 -4.14 11.16
N GLY A 73 -16.19 -5.09 10.75
CA GLY A 73 -16.53 -6.20 9.86
C GLY A 73 -16.45 -5.91 8.37
N GLY A 74 -16.13 -4.68 7.92
CA GLY A 74 -15.85 -4.45 6.49
C GLY A 74 -16.16 -3.05 5.97
N PHE A 75 -16.39 -2.98 4.67
CA PHE A 75 -16.68 -1.74 3.94
C PHE A 75 -18.17 -1.61 3.67
N PHE A 76 -18.68 -0.38 3.77
CA PHE A 76 -20.10 -0.08 3.67
C PHE A 76 -20.36 1.07 2.70
N THR A 77 -21.45 0.97 1.94
CA THR A 77 -22.03 2.11 1.23
C THR A 77 -23.08 2.77 2.12
N GLU A 78 -23.07 4.10 2.18
CA GLU A 78 -24.12 4.87 2.87
C GLU A 78 -25.19 5.32 1.87
N GLY A 79 -26.46 5.28 2.30
CA GLY A 79 -27.59 5.77 1.52
C GLY A 79 -28.74 6.22 2.41
N ILE A 80 -29.82 6.69 1.78
CA ILE A 80 -31.01 7.24 2.47
C ILE A 80 -31.69 6.16 3.34
N PHE A 81 -31.61 4.90 2.94
CA PHE A 81 -32.16 3.75 3.67
C PHE A 81 -31.17 3.12 4.66
N GLY A 82 -30.08 3.83 4.98
CA GLY A 82 -29.05 3.38 5.91
C GLY A 82 -27.80 2.82 5.24
N SER A 83 -27.03 2.07 6.04
CA SER A 83 -25.71 1.56 5.67
C SER A 83 -25.80 0.11 5.18
N LYS A 84 -25.19 -0.20 4.03
CA LYS A 84 -25.16 -1.55 3.45
C LYS A 84 -23.73 -2.06 3.34
N ALA A 85 -23.46 -3.22 3.93
CA ALA A 85 -22.17 -3.91 3.83
C ALA A 85 -21.92 -4.41 2.40
N LEU A 86 -20.66 -4.36 1.96
CA LEU A 86 -20.25 -4.91 0.66
C LEU A 86 -20.26 -6.45 0.60
N GLY A 87 -20.14 -7.12 1.75
CA GLY A 87 -20.08 -8.60 1.82
C GLY A 87 -18.78 -9.15 1.23
N ILE A 88 -17.67 -8.98 1.96
CA ILE A 88 -16.34 -9.46 1.55
C ILE A 88 -15.89 -10.56 2.51
N ASP A 89 -15.19 -11.58 1.99
CA ASP A 89 -14.62 -12.64 2.84
C ASP A 89 -13.21 -12.25 3.32
N VAL A 90 -12.44 -11.57 2.47
CA VAL A 90 -11.07 -11.14 2.79
C VAL A 90 -10.66 -9.93 1.95
N ALA A 91 -9.90 -9.01 2.54
CA ALA A 91 -9.24 -7.91 1.84
C ALA A 91 -7.79 -8.25 1.48
N LEU A 92 -7.41 -8.13 0.21
CA LEU A 92 -6.04 -8.22 -0.26
C LEU A 92 -5.47 -6.80 -0.42
N ASN A 93 -4.43 -6.49 0.36
CA ASN A 93 -3.76 -5.20 0.29
C ASN A 93 -2.73 -5.19 -0.87
N LEU A 94 -2.95 -4.34 -1.86
CA LEU A 94 -2.00 -4.05 -2.96
C LEU A 94 -1.54 -2.59 -2.97
N ILE A 95 -1.73 -1.86 -1.88
CA ILE A 95 -1.19 -0.50 -1.74
C ILE A 95 0.31 -0.61 -1.49
N HIS A 96 1.12 -0.16 -2.45
CA HIS A 96 2.58 -0.20 -2.35
C HIS A 96 3.12 1.03 -1.62
N GLY A 97 4.16 0.85 -0.83
CA GLY A 97 4.80 1.91 -0.06
C GLY A 97 3.90 2.49 1.04
N ARG A 98 3.82 3.83 1.09
CA ARG A 98 3.08 4.55 2.12
C ARG A 98 1.59 4.17 2.13
N ASP A 99 1.02 4.10 3.34
CA ASP A 99 -0.34 3.68 3.68
C ASP A 99 -0.59 2.16 3.60
N GLY A 100 0.09 1.44 2.70
CA GLY A 100 -0.06 -0.01 2.58
C GLY A 100 1.03 -0.79 3.33
N GLU A 101 2.26 -0.76 2.80
CA GLU A 101 3.42 -1.49 3.32
C GLU A 101 3.98 -0.91 4.61
N ASP A 102 3.58 0.31 4.97
CA ASP A 102 3.95 0.96 6.24
C ASP A 102 3.02 0.62 7.41
N GLY A 103 2.10 -0.32 7.21
CA GLY A 103 1.29 -0.93 8.26
C GLY A 103 -0.02 -0.21 8.56
N LYS A 104 -0.32 0.95 7.96
CA LYS A 104 -1.58 1.67 8.26
C LYS A 104 -2.82 0.89 7.83
N ILE A 105 -2.88 0.39 6.60
CA ILE A 105 -4.01 -0.45 6.16
C ILE A 105 -4.12 -1.72 7.01
N ALA A 106 -2.99 -2.37 7.32
CA ALA A 106 -3.00 -3.56 8.17
C ALA A 106 -3.63 -3.26 9.54
N SER A 107 -3.23 -2.15 10.17
CA SER A 107 -3.74 -1.70 11.45
C SER A 107 -5.23 -1.36 11.39
N LEU A 108 -5.69 -0.71 10.31
CA LEU A 108 -7.10 -0.42 10.09
C LEU A 108 -7.92 -1.70 9.92
N MET A 109 -7.47 -2.65 9.11
CA MET A 109 -8.19 -3.92 8.91
C MET A 109 -8.28 -4.72 10.22
N GLU A 110 -7.19 -4.78 10.99
CA GLU A 110 -7.17 -5.44 12.29
C GLU A 110 -8.10 -4.76 13.31
N PHE A 111 -8.01 -3.43 13.44
CA PHE A 111 -8.86 -2.65 14.35
C PHE A 111 -10.35 -2.80 14.04
N TYR A 112 -10.71 -2.81 12.75
CA TYR A 112 -12.09 -2.98 12.31
C TYR A 112 -12.50 -4.44 12.13
N ALA A 113 -11.69 -5.42 12.55
CA ALA A 113 -12.00 -6.85 12.43
C ALA A 113 -12.37 -7.29 10.99
N VAL A 114 -11.64 -6.78 10.00
CA VAL A 114 -11.77 -7.16 8.59
C VAL A 114 -10.71 -8.20 8.27
N PRO A 115 -11.07 -9.43 7.85
CA PRO A 115 -10.07 -10.42 7.45
C PRO A 115 -9.23 -9.91 6.28
N PHE A 116 -7.90 -10.06 6.35
CA PHE A 116 -7.02 -9.46 5.35
C PHE A 116 -5.71 -10.20 5.10
N ILE A 117 -5.21 -10.09 3.87
CA ILE A 117 -3.91 -10.53 3.38
C ILE A 117 -3.04 -9.28 3.20
N SER A 118 -2.10 -9.10 4.13
CA SER A 118 -1.10 -8.02 4.16
C SER A 118 -0.08 -8.37 5.25
N PRO A 119 1.18 -7.90 5.17
CA PRO A 119 2.04 -7.85 6.33
C PRO A 119 1.33 -7.17 7.51
N ARG A 120 1.52 -7.70 8.72
CA ARG A 120 0.98 -7.10 9.96
C ARG A 120 1.82 -5.90 10.39
N MET A 121 1.42 -5.22 11.45
CA MET A 121 2.00 -3.94 11.86
C MET A 121 3.52 -4.02 12.07
N GLU A 122 3.99 -5.02 12.79
CA GLU A 122 5.41 -5.19 13.14
C GLU A 122 6.24 -5.50 11.91
N ALA A 123 5.77 -6.46 11.10
CA ALA A 123 6.43 -6.81 9.84
C ALA A 123 6.54 -5.59 8.93
N SER A 124 5.45 -4.84 8.77
CA SER A 124 5.40 -3.61 7.97
C SER A 124 6.38 -2.55 8.49
N ALA A 125 6.37 -2.28 9.80
CA ALA A 125 7.25 -1.27 10.40
C ALA A 125 8.74 -1.60 10.22
N LEU A 126 9.09 -2.89 10.35
CA LEU A 126 10.46 -3.38 10.21
C LEU A 126 10.92 -3.44 8.75
N SER A 127 10.04 -3.82 7.80
CA SER A 127 10.40 -3.97 6.39
C SER A 127 10.31 -2.67 5.59
N TYR A 128 9.43 -1.74 5.96
CA TYR A 128 9.22 -0.49 5.23
C TYR A 128 10.38 0.50 5.42
N ASN A 129 11.02 0.48 6.60
CA ASN A 129 12.14 1.35 6.92
C ASN A 129 13.48 0.61 6.75
N LYS A 130 14.24 0.97 5.71
CA LYS A 130 15.53 0.32 5.38
C LYS A 130 16.59 0.41 6.47
N LEU A 131 16.47 1.34 7.41
CA LEU A 131 17.34 1.40 8.58
C LEU A 131 16.94 0.32 9.59
N TYR A 132 15.64 0.20 9.88
CA TYR A 132 15.13 -0.81 10.81
C TYR A 132 15.30 -2.23 10.27
N THR A 133 15.12 -2.41 8.96
CA THR A 133 15.41 -3.70 8.30
C THR A 133 16.87 -4.10 8.50
N LYS A 134 17.82 -3.15 8.46
CA LYS A 134 19.24 -3.46 8.72
C LYS A 134 19.49 -3.81 10.18
N PHE A 135 18.95 -3.03 11.11
CA PHE A 135 19.07 -3.34 12.55
C PHE A 135 18.58 -4.75 12.88
N LEU A 136 17.43 -5.15 12.31
CA LEU A 136 16.91 -6.51 12.49
C LEU A 136 17.78 -7.56 11.80
N ALA A 137 18.25 -7.31 10.58
CA ALA A 137 19.10 -8.25 9.87
C ALA A 137 20.42 -8.49 10.63
N GLU A 138 21.07 -7.41 11.08
CA GLU A 138 22.32 -7.45 11.84
C GLU A 138 22.14 -8.19 13.18
N SER A 139 21.06 -7.92 13.91
CA SER A 139 20.79 -8.60 15.18
C SER A 139 20.57 -10.11 15.03
N LEU A 140 20.18 -10.57 13.84
CA LEU A 140 20.01 -11.98 13.49
C LEU A 140 21.25 -12.58 12.78
N GLY A 141 22.34 -11.82 12.63
CA GLY A 141 23.54 -12.28 11.93
C GLY A 141 23.40 -12.37 10.40
N VAL A 142 22.35 -11.77 9.82
CA VAL A 142 22.18 -11.65 8.37
C VAL A 142 23.07 -10.53 7.85
N LYS A 143 23.91 -10.83 6.85
CA LYS A 143 24.86 -9.87 6.27
C LYS A 143 24.12 -8.68 5.64
N VAL A 144 24.57 -7.47 5.98
CA VAL A 144 24.14 -6.22 5.34
C VAL A 144 25.36 -5.51 4.74
N VAL A 145 25.15 -4.70 3.71
CA VAL A 145 26.20 -3.83 3.17
C VAL A 145 26.50 -2.68 4.12
N PRO A 146 27.75 -2.18 4.20
CA PRO A 146 28.08 -0.95 4.93
C PRO A 146 27.16 0.19 4.52
N TYR A 147 26.76 1.01 5.48
CA TYR A 147 25.81 2.10 5.24
C TYR A 147 26.05 3.27 6.17
N GLN A 148 25.63 4.44 5.71
CA GLN A 148 25.54 5.66 6.50
C GLN A 148 24.09 6.16 6.41
N HIS A 149 23.51 6.51 7.55
CA HIS A 149 22.19 7.15 7.61
C HIS A 149 22.37 8.66 7.70
N LEU A 150 21.67 9.40 6.85
CA LEU A 150 21.64 10.85 6.84
C LEU A 150 20.20 11.35 6.99
N SER A 151 20.02 12.32 7.87
CA SER A 151 18.78 13.06 8.13
C SER A 151 18.82 14.42 7.41
N LYS A 152 17.67 15.06 7.29
CA LYS A 152 17.54 16.35 6.57
C LYS A 152 18.46 17.46 7.12
N ASN A 153 18.72 17.44 8.42
CA ASN A 153 19.48 18.46 9.13
C ASN A 153 20.95 18.08 9.35
N ASP A 154 21.36 16.88 8.92
CA ASP A 154 22.75 16.45 9.04
C ASP A 154 23.61 17.17 8.00
N GLU A 155 24.89 17.38 8.31
CA GLU A 155 25.85 17.78 7.29
C GLU A 155 25.93 16.71 6.20
N ARG A 156 26.00 17.13 4.94
CA ARG A 156 26.03 16.22 3.78
C ARG A 156 27.44 15.65 3.55
N VAL A 157 28.01 15.06 4.58
CA VAL A 157 29.34 14.44 4.55
C VAL A 157 29.16 12.93 4.39
N VAL A 158 29.73 12.37 3.32
CA VAL A 158 29.76 10.93 3.06
C VAL A 158 31.11 10.38 3.51
N THR A 159 31.09 9.43 4.44
CA THR A 159 32.31 8.81 5.01
C THR A 159 32.65 7.46 4.38
N LEU A 160 31.82 6.97 3.47
CA LEU A 160 32.01 5.72 2.73
C LEU A 160 32.84 5.95 1.46
N ASP A 161 33.59 4.94 1.05
CA ASP A 161 34.34 4.95 -0.21
C ASP A 161 33.39 4.94 -1.42
N TYR A 162 33.79 5.67 -2.47
CA TYR A 162 33.06 5.72 -3.73
C TYR A 162 33.37 4.52 -4.64
N PRO A 163 32.40 4.08 -5.48
CA PRO A 163 31.06 4.64 -5.66
C PRO A 163 30.07 4.24 -4.57
N VAL A 164 29.10 5.10 -4.28
CA VAL A 164 28.02 4.85 -3.31
C VAL A 164 26.65 4.85 -3.97
N ILE A 165 25.69 4.13 -3.38
CA ILE A 165 24.28 4.17 -3.77
C ILE A 165 23.51 4.98 -2.73
N VAL A 166 22.96 6.12 -3.14
CA VAL A 166 22.07 6.94 -2.32
C VAL A 166 20.64 6.49 -2.57
N LYS A 167 19.88 6.24 -1.50
CA LYS A 167 18.46 5.84 -1.60
C LYS A 167 17.63 6.33 -0.42
N PRO A 168 16.35 6.68 -0.61
CA PRO A 168 15.48 7.07 0.48
C PRO A 168 15.20 5.89 1.43
N VAL A 169 15.18 6.19 2.73
CA VAL A 169 15.00 5.18 3.78
C VAL A 169 13.65 4.45 3.69
N ARG A 170 12.61 5.10 3.14
CA ARG A 170 11.22 4.62 3.11
C ARG A 170 10.57 4.61 1.71
N LEU A 171 11.32 4.71 0.61
CA LEU A 171 10.74 4.58 -0.74
C LEU A 171 11.07 3.25 -1.41
N GLY A 172 10.10 2.68 -2.12
CA GLY A 172 10.24 1.51 -2.97
C GLY A 172 10.46 1.86 -4.45
N SER A 173 10.37 0.84 -5.31
CA SER A 173 10.37 0.97 -6.79
C SER A 173 11.50 1.82 -7.39
N SER A 174 12.69 1.76 -6.77
CA SER A 174 13.88 2.54 -7.17
C SER A 174 13.67 4.07 -7.20
N ILE A 175 12.61 4.57 -6.58
CA ILE A 175 12.29 6.00 -6.55
C ILE A 175 13.32 6.73 -5.68
N GLY A 176 14.00 7.71 -6.27
CA GLY A 176 15.03 8.51 -5.61
C GLY A 176 16.37 7.79 -5.40
N VAL A 177 16.59 6.65 -6.08
CA VAL A 177 17.87 5.93 -6.05
C VAL A 177 18.84 6.54 -7.06
N SER A 178 20.08 6.79 -6.64
CA SER A 178 21.17 7.29 -7.49
C SER A 178 22.49 6.60 -7.16
N ILE A 179 23.33 6.41 -8.18
CA ILE A 179 24.74 6.06 -8.04
C ILE A 179 25.53 7.37 -8.02
N VAL A 180 26.44 7.52 -7.06
CA VAL A 180 27.33 8.69 -6.90
C VAL A 180 28.76 8.20 -6.88
#